data_AF-A0A957RBU8-F1
#
_entry.id   AF-A0A957RBU8-F1
#
_cell.length_a   1.000
_cell.length_b   1.000
_cell.length_c   1.000
_cell.angle_alpha   90.00
_cell.angle_beta   90.00
_cell.angle_gamma   90.00
#
_symmetry.space_group_name_H-M   'P 1'
#
loop_
_entity.id
_entity.type
_entity.pdbx_description
1 polymer ?
#
loop_
_entity_poly.entity_id
_entity_poly.type
_entity_poly.pdbx_seq_one_letter_code
_entity_poly.pdbx_strand_id
1 'polypeptide(L)'
;MSTKSTQAERIAAEAAQPRADARRPRGDVIATAYRLQPDDLPEGLYTGKIHAITTQGVEALTPLAHLEGLAKPLALEAEDVTTLVRTSGSPFTSDWIGCKVDVRVVRIDDRRVVRLYAPGEPAPPVDRPARPKPRRRGLRSALGFVLILALALLAVYLVEQGPALWTLLQDMLSSIGR
;
A
#
# COMPACT_ATOMS: atom_id res chain seq x y z
N MET A 1 -6.82 -1.28 -50.30
CA MET A 1 -6.18 -0.05 -49.76
C MET A 1 -7.09 0.50 -48.67
N SER A 2 -6.87 0.13 -47.40
CA SER A 2 -7.70 0.51 -46.26
C SER A 2 -6.85 0.50 -44.98
N THR A 3 -6.25 1.62 -44.60
CA THR A 3 -5.49 1.76 -43.34
C THR A 3 -5.42 3.18 -42.76
N LYS A 4 -6.06 4.19 -43.36
CA LYS A 4 -5.99 5.58 -42.84
C LYS A 4 -7.18 5.98 -41.95
N SER A 5 -8.40 5.49 -42.20
CA SER A 5 -9.55 5.89 -41.37
C SER A 5 -9.51 5.25 -39.98
N THR A 6 -8.99 4.03 -39.87
CA THR A 6 -8.86 3.30 -38.61
C THR A 6 -7.90 3.96 -37.62
N GLN A 7 -6.85 4.63 -38.10
CA GLN A 7 -5.92 5.35 -37.22
C GLN A 7 -6.52 6.67 -36.72
N ALA A 8 -7.23 7.40 -37.60
CA ALA A 8 -7.90 8.64 -37.23
C ALA A 8 -9.04 8.38 -36.23
N GLU A 9 -9.83 7.33 -36.42
CA GLU A 9 -10.86 6.90 -35.47
C GLU A 9 -10.27 6.48 -34.13
N ARG A 10 -9.13 5.79 -34.12
CA ARG A 10 -8.45 5.42 -32.88
C ARG A 10 -7.96 6.64 -32.08
N ILE A 11 -7.39 7.63 -32.77
CA ILE A 11 -6.94 8.89 -32.14
C ILE A 11 -8.14 9.68 -31.61
N ALA A 12 -9.24 9.75 -32.37
CA ALA A 12 -10.45 10.42 -31.94
C ALA A 12 -11.11 9.71 -30.73
N ALA A 13 -11.11 8.38 -30.71
CA ALA A 13 -11.63 7.59 -29.60
C ALA A 13 -10.78 7.73 -28.33
N GLU A 14 -9.44 7.79 -28.46
CA GLU A 14 -8.53 8.07 -27.33
C GLU A 14 -8.69 9.51 -26.80
N ALA A 15 -9.01 10.47 -27.67
CA ALA A 15 -9.29 11.85 -27.28
C ALA A 15 -10.66 12.03 -26.61
N ALA A 16 -11.65 11.22 -26.99
CA ALA A 16 -13.02 11.29 -26.49
C ALA A 16 -13.24 10.58 -25.13
N GLN A 17 -12.27 9.80 -24.65
CA GLN A 17 -12.38 9.19 -23.32
C GLN A 17 -12.23 10.24 -22.21
N PRO A 18 -13.28 10.46 -21.39
CA PRO A 18 -13.19 11.37 -20.26
C PRO A 18 -12.17 10.84 -19.25
N ARG A 19 -11.02 11.54 -19.15
CA ARG A 19 -9.94 11.26 -18.20
C ARG A 19 -10.43 11.50 -16.78
N ALA A 20 -10.98 10.46 -16.15
CA ALA A 20 -11.41 10.48 -14.75
C ALA A 20 -10.24 10.68 -13.75
N ASP A 21 -8.98 10.65 -14.19
CA ASP A 21 -7.78 10.80 -13.34
C ASP A 21 -7.01 12.11 -13.59
N ALA A 22 -7.71 13.22 -13.84
CA ALA A 22 -7.13 14.53 -14.14
C ALA A 22 -6.44 15.24 -12.94
N ARG A 23 -5.83 14.51 -11.99
CA ARG A 23 -5.16 15.13 -10.82
C ARG A 23 -3.79 14.57 -10.42
N ARG A 24 -3.23 13.57 -11.12
CA ARG A 24 -1.82 13.22 -10.96
C ARG A 24 -1.08 13.48 -12.27
N PRO A 25 -0.02 14.33 -12.28
CA PRO A 25 0.81 14.46 -13.46
C PRO A 25 1.37 13.08 -13.80
N ARG A 26 1.30 12.67 -15.07
CA ARG A 26 1.70 11.32 -15.52
C ARG A 26 3.11 10.90 -15.06
N GLY A 27 4.01 11.85 -14.86
CA GLY A 27 5.36 11.60 -14.33
C GLY A 27 5.36 11.03 -12.91
N ASP A 28 4.37 11.37 -12.09
CA ASP A 28 4.23 10.94 -10.70
C ASP A 28 3.93 9.43 -10.62
N VAL A 29 3.14 8.92 -11.57
CA VAL A 29 2.77 7.49 -11.67
C VAL A 29 3.97 6.62 -12.06
N ILE A 30 4.81 7.10 -13.00
CA ILE A 30 6.01 6.39 -13.42
C ILE A 30 7.04 6.40 -12.28
N ALA A 31 7.19 7.53 -11.59
CA ALA A 31 8.06 7.64 -10.42
C ALA A 31 7.65 6.65 -9.31
N THR A 32 6.36 6.51 -9.01
CA THR A 32 5.88 5.58 -7.97
C THR A 32 6.11 4.11 -8.34
N ALA A 33 6.00 3.75 -9.62
CA ALA A 33 6.14 2.37 -10.07
C ALA A 33 7.61 1.87 -10.05
N TYR A 34 8.55 2.73 -10.45
CA TYR A 34 9.94 2.33 -10.73
C TYR A 34 10.98 2.89 -9.77
N ARG A 35 10.60 3.76 -8.82
CA ARG A 35 11.52 4.30 -7.81
C ARG A 35 11.13 3.82 -6.42
N LEU A 36 12.12 3.71 -5.55
CA LEU A 36 11.95 3.30 -4.17
C LEU A 36 10.94 4.23 -3.47
N GLN A 37 9.88 3.63 -2.94
CA GLN A 37 8.82 4.31 -2.20
C GLN A 37 8.93 4.00 -0.70
N PRO A 38 8.31 4.82 0.16
CA PRO A 38 8.22 4.54 1.59
C PRO A 38 7.65 3.16 1.92
N ASP A 39 6.74 2.65 1.09
CA ASP A 39 6.07 1.36 1.31
C ASP A 39 6.92 0.16 0.85
N ASP A 40 8.00 0.40 0.10
CA ASP A 40 8.97 -0.64 -0.27
C ASP A 40 9.94 -0.96 0.88
N LEU A 41 9.91 -0.17 1.96
CA LEU A 41 10.75 -0.31 3.16
C LEU A 41 9.89 -0.69 4.38
N PRO A 42 9.65 -1.99 4.64
CA PRO A 42 8.68 -2.45 5.65
C PRO A 42 9.05 -2.04 7.08
N GLU A 43 10.34 -1.98 7.41
CA GLU A 43 10.82 -1.50 8.72
C GLU A 43 11.03 0.01 8.76
N GLY A 44 10.84 0.69 7.63
CA GLY A 44 11.16 2.10 7.41
C GLY A 44 12.67 2.40 7.40
N LEU A 45 13.52 1.38 7.49
CA LEU A 45 14.98 1.51 7.54
C LEU A 45 15.60 0.38 6.71
N TYR A 46 16.67 0.71 6.00
CA TYR A 46 17.52 -0.24 5.30
C TYR A 46 18.95 0.26 5.31
N THR A 47 19.93 -0.62 5.55
CA THR A 47 21.35 -0.29 5.44
C THR A 47 21.95 -1.16 4.36
N GLY A 48 22.58 -0.52 3.36
CA GLY A 48 23.17 -1.24 2.23
C GLY A 48 24.26 -0.45 1.54
N LYS A 49 24.85 -1.06 0.52
CA LYS A 49 25.85 -0.42 -0.33
C LYS A 49 25.23 0.03 -1.64
N ILE A 50 25.70 1.16 -2.16
CA ILE A 50 25.37 1.60 -3.52
C ILE A 50 26.20 0.76 -4.49
N HIS A 51 25.56 0.05 -5.43
CA HIS A 51 26.28 -0.72 -6.44
C HIS A 51 26.26 -0.06 -7.83
N ALA A 52 25.33 0.85 -8.08
CA ALA A 52 25.29 1.62 -9.31
C ALA A 52 24.59 2.97 -9.10
N ILE A 53 24.98 3.95 -9.92
CA ILE A 53 24.30 5.25 -10.01
C ILE A 53 23.94 5.52 -11.47
N THR A 54 22.67 5.80 -11.72
CA THR A 54 22.15 6.14 -13.06
C THR A 54 21.46 7.48 -13.01
N THR A 55 21.37 8.19 -14.13
CA THR A 55 20.62 9.46 -14.21
C THR A 55 19.35 9.27 -15.03
N GLN A 56 18.24 9.84 -14.58
CA GLN A 56 16.96 9.81 -15.30
C GLN A 56 16.37 11.21 -15.42
N GLY A 57 15.83 11.53 -16.60
CA GLY A 57 15.21 12.81 -16.91
C GLY A 57 15.71 13.34 -18.26
N VAL A 58 14.96 14.27 -18.85
CA VAL A 58 15.36 14.91 -20.13
C VAL A 58 15.70 16.38 -19.89
N GLU A 59 14.86 17.10 -19.16
CA GLU A 59 15.08 18.51 -18.82
C GLU A 59 15.84 18.69 -17.51
N ALA A 60 15.56 17.84 -16.52
CA ALA A 60 16.23 17.83 -15.22
C ALA A 60 16.73 16.41 -14.92
N LEU A 61 18.06 16.24 -14.91
CA LEU A 61 18.69 14.96 -14.62
C LEU A 61 18.61 14.67 -13.12
N THR A 62 17.82 13.66 -12.75
CA THR A 62 17.73 13.15 -11.39
C THR A 62 18.66 11.95 -11.23
N PRO A 63 19.67 12.00 -10.35
CA PRO A 63 20.49 10.84 -10.05
C PRO A 63 19.70 9.81 -9.24
N LEU A 64 19.90 8.54 -9.57
CA LEU A 64 19.24 7.39 -8.97
C LEU A 64 20.30 6.44 -8.41
N ALA A 65 20.23 6.17 -7.11
CA ALA A 65 21.10 5.21 -6.44
C ALA A 65 20.47 3.83 -6.42
N HIS A 66 21.17 2.84 -6.98
CA HIS A 66 20.79 1.44 -6.88
C HIS A 66 21.53 0.84 -5.68
N LEU A 67 20.76 0.39 -4.69
CA LEU A 67 21.29 -0.24 -3.49
C LEU A 67 21.26 -1.75 -3.63
N GLU A 68 22.31 -2.43 -3.16
CA GLU A 68 22.29 -3.89 -3.03
C GLU A 68 21.05 -4.32 -2.23
N GLY A 69 20.44 -5.45 -2.58
CA GLY A 69 19.27 -5.98 -1.84
C GLY A 69 17.94 -5.24 -2.03
N LEU A 70 17.91 -4.06 -2.66
CA LEU A 70 16.68 -3.36 -3.02
C LEU A 70 16.41 -3.46 -4.52
N ALA A 71 15.17 -3.80 -4.88
CA ALA A 71 14.78 -3.98 -6.28
C ALA A 71 14.58 -2.65 -7.03
N LYS A 72 14.27 -1.57 -6.30
CA LYS A 72 13.99 -0.25 -6.89
C LYS A 72 15.07 0.75 -6.50
N PRO A 73 15.53 1.59 -7.44
CA PRO A 73 16.50 2.64 -7.13
C PRO A 73 15.87 3.78 -6.33
N LEU A 74 16.66 4.38 -5.45
CA LEU A 74 16.34 5.60 -4.73
C LEU A 74 16.62 6.82 -5.62
N ALA A 75 15.64 7.70 -5.81
CA ALA A 75 15.90 9.01 -6.40
C ALA A 75 16.60 9.90 -5.37
N LEU A 76 17.77 10.43 -5.74
CA LEU A 76 18.57 11.27 -4.89
C LEU A 76 18.14 12.73 -5.05
N GLU A 77 17.73 13.36 -3.95
CA GLU A 77 17.52 14.80 -3.91
C GLU A 77 18.80 15.53 -3.46
N ALA A 78 18.76 16.87 -3.47
CA ALA A 78 19.93 17.69 -3.16
C ALA A 78 20.55 17.39 -1.78
N GLU A 79 19.71 17.10 -0.78
CA GLU A 79 20.16 16.70 0.56
C GLU A 79 20.90 15.36 0.52
N ASP A 80 20.37 14.37 -0.20
CA ASP A 80 20.96 13.04 -0.34
C ASP A 80 22.31 13.12 -1.07
N VAL A 81 22.39 13.94 -2.13
CA VAL A 81 23.64 14.22 -2.84
C VAL A 81 24.65 14.85 -1.89
N THR A 82 24.25 15.83 -1.07
CA THR A 82 25.14 16.47 -0.10
C THR A 82 25.69 15.46 0.91
N THR A 83 24.83 14.55 1.39
CA THR A 83 25.25 13.44 2.27
C THR A 83 26.28 12.55 1.58
N LEU A 84 26.08 12.19 0.32
CA LEU A 84 27.01 11.35 -0.44
C LEU A 84 28.34 12.05 -0.70
N VAL A 85 28.33 13.34 -1.06
CA VAL A 85 29.56 14.12 -1.22
C VAL A 85 30.35 14.18 0.08
N ARG A 86 29.67 14.42 1.20
CA ARG A 86 30.32 14.45 2.52
C ARG A 86 30.86 13.08 2.94
N THR A 87 30.12 12.01 2.67
CA THR A 87 30.48 10.64 3.10
C THR A 87 31.60 10.05 2.24
N SER A 88 31.55 10.27 0.93
CA SER A 88 32.60 9.80 0.01
C SER A 88 33.81 10.73 -0.06
N GLY A 89 33.65 12.00 0.35
CA GLY A 89 34.66 13.04 0.16
C GLY A 89 34.78 13.53 -1.28
N SER A 90 33.84 13.15 -2.17
CA SER A 90 33.92 13.45 -3.60
C SER A 90 32.58 13.87 -4.21
N PRO A 91 32.56 14.87 -5.11
CA PRO A 91 31.36 15.22 -5.88
C PRO A 91 31.08 14.25 -7.06
N PHE A 92 31.97 13.29 -7.34
CA PHE A 92 31.84 12.42 -8.49
C PHE A 92 31.05 11.14 -8.16
N THR A 93 30.07 10.81 -9.01
CA THR A 93 29.17 9.66 -8.81
C THR A 93 29.90 8.32 -8.79
N SER A 94 31.03 8.20 -9.48
CA SER A 94 31.90 7.01 -9.45
C SER A 94 32.36 6.66 -8.05
N ASP A 95 32.63 7.68 -7.23
CA ASP A 95 33.22 7.52 -5.90
C ASP A 95 32.15 7.22 -4.85
N TRP A 96 30.88 7.39 -5.21
CA TRP A 96 29.74 7.01 -4.38
C TRP A 96 29.43 5.51 -4.51
N ILE A 97 29.89 4.84 -5.57
CA ILE A 97 29.73 3.39 -5.76
C ILE A 97 30.58 2.66 -4.70
N GLY A 98 29.96 1.70 -4.03
CA GLY A 98 30.55 0.97 -2.89
C GLY A 98 30.33 1.66 -1.55
N CYS A 99 29.88 2.92 -1.51
CA CYS A 99 29.57 3.62 -0.26
C CYS A 99 28.43 2.90 0.48
N LYS A 100 28.64 2.68 1.78
CA LYS A 100 27.61 2.17 2.69
C LYS A 100 26.75 3.34 3.16
N VAL A 101 25.44 3.18 3.10
CA VAL A 101 24.46 4.22 3.43
C VAL A 101 23.29 3.64 4.22
N ASP A 102 22.67 4.50 5.03
CA ASP A 102 21.41 4.21 5.70
C ASP A 102 20.27 4.89 4.93
N VAL A 103 19.29 4.12 4.50
CA VAL A 103 18.07 4.59 3.85
C VAL A 103 16.93 4.54 4.85
N ARG A 104 16.25 5.67 5.07
CA ARG A 104 15.20 5.81 6.08
C ARG A 104 13.95 6.45 5.50
N VAL A 105 12.80 5.96 5.94
CA VAL A 105 11.52 6.63 5.75
C VAL A 105 11.38 7.67 6.86
N VAL A 106 11.29 8.94 6.48
CA VAL A 106 11.14 10.08 7.39
C VAL A 106 9.92 10.91 6.99
N ARG A 107 9.42 11.71 7.93
CA ARG A 107 8.29 12.61 7.69
C ARG A 107 8.80 14.04 7.50
N ILE A 108 8.60 14.60 6.32
CA ILE A 108 8.94 15.99 5.96
C ILE A 108 7.66 16.65 5.45
N ASP A 109 7.28 17.80 6.03
CA ASP A 109 6.05 18.53 5.68
C ASP A 109 4.78 17.64 5.62
N ASP A 110 4.63 16.78 6.63
CA ASP A 110 3.55 15.80 6.74
C ASP A 110 3.51 14.70 5.66
N ARG A 111 4.56 14.61 4.83
CA ARG A 111 4.71 13.58 3.80
C ARG A 111 5.77 12.56 4.20
N ARG A 112 5.50 11.28 3.91
CA ARG A 112 6.48 10.20 4.06
C ARG A 112 7.40 10.21 2.85
N VAL A 113 8.69 10.38 3.08
CA VAL A 113 9.73 10.39 2.04
C VAL A 113 10.86 9.46 2.43
N VAL A 114 11.58 8.96 1.43
CA VAL A 114 12.75 8.11 1.63
C VAL A 114 14.00 8.99 1.51
N ARG A 115 14.87 8.96 2.52
CA ARG A 115 16.09 9.77 2.61
C ARG A 115 17.33 8.92 2.89
N LEU A 116 18.46 9.41 2.41
CA LEU A 116 19.78 8.81 2.57
C LEU A 116 20.58 9.53 3.67
N TYR A 117 21.16 8.75 4.57
CA TYR A 117 22.00 9.20 5.67
C TYR A 117 23.34 8.46 5.68
N ALA A 118 24.38 9.10 6.23
CA ALA A 118 25.62 8.40 6.49
C ALA A 118 25.40 7.35 7.60
N PRO A 119 26.08 6.18 7.55
CA PRO A 119 25.92 5.16 8.57
C PRO A 119 26.25 5.69 9.97
N GLY A 120 25.32 5.55 10.91
CA GLY A 120 25.50 5.99 12.30
C GLY A 120 25.32 7.50 12.53
N GLU A 121 24.96 8.27 11.51
CA GLU A 121 24.66 9.69 11.66
C GLU A 121 23.34 9.89 12.42
N PRO A 122 23.25 10.90 13.32
CA PRO A 122 21.98 11.28 13.92
C PRO A 122 21.00 11.73 12.82
N ALA A 123 19.90 11.00 12.70
CA ALA A 123 18.85 11.27 11.72
C ALA A 123 17.48 11.34 12.41
N PRO A 124 16.47 11.95 11.75
CA PRO A 124 15.11 11.96 12.25
C PRO A 124 14.59 10.55 12.58
N PRO A 125 13.63 10.43 13.50
CA PRO A 125 13.03 9.15 13.84
C PRO A 125 12.39 8.52 12.59
N VAL A 126 12.55 7.21 12.46
CA VAL A 126 11.99 6.44 11.34
C VAL A 126 10.47 6.43 11.43
N ASP A 127 9.80 6.90 10.37
CA ASP A 127 8.34 6.86 10.24
C ASP A 127 7.90 5.46 9.81
N ARG A 128 7.64 4.61 10.81
CA ARG A 128 7.12 3.27 10.60
C ARG A 128 5.61 3.33 10.34
N PRO A 129 5.11 2.63 9.31
CA PRO A 129 3.67 2.53 9.13
C PRO A 129 3.05 1.91 10.38
N ALA A 130 1.99 2.54 10.90
CA ALA A 130 1.26 2.01 12.05
C ALA A 130 0.81 0.58 11.72
N ARG A 131 1.29 -0.41 12.48
CA ARG A 131 0.85 -1.80 12.32
C ARG A 131 -0.68 -1.81 12.31
N PRO A 132 -1.33 -2.36 11.28
CA PRO A 132 -2.78 -2.38 11.24
C PRO A 132 -3.27 -3.11 12.48
N LYS A 133 -4.01 -2.41 13.35
CA LYS A 133 -4.67 -3.04 14.50
C LYS A 133 -5.49 -4.22 13.96
N PRO A 134 -5.41 -5.42 14.56
CA PRO A 134 -6.17 -6.57 14.10
C PRO A 134 -7.64 -6.18 14.10
N ARG A 135 -8.20 -6.07 12.88
CA ARG A 135 -9.56 -5.57 12.66
C ARG A 135 -10.50 -6.65 13.17
N ARG A 136 -10.96 -6.54 14.42
CA ARG A 136 -11.95 -7.43 15.07
C ARG A 136 -13.35 -7.39 14.39
N ARG A 137 -13.43 -7.03 13.10
CA ARG A 137 -14.69 -7.00 12.34
C ARG A 137 -15.22 -8.39 12.03
N GLY A 138 -14.37 -9.41 11.94
CA GLY A 138 -14.80 -10.77 11.62
C GLY A 138 -15.64 -11.46 12.70
N LEU A 139 -15.40 -11.18 13.99
CA LEU A 139 -16.14 -11.83 15.07
C LEU A 139 -17.59 -11.34 15.16
N ARG A 140 -17.85 -10.05 14.92
CA ARG A 140 -19.21 -9.49 15.02
C ARG A 140 -20.11 -9.96 13.87
N SER A 141 -19.56 -10.09 12.66
CA SER A 141 -20.31 -10.63 11.52
C SER A 141 -20.56 -12.14 11.66
N ALA A 142 -19.58 -12.89 12.16
CA ALA A 142 -19.76 -14.32 12.45
C ALA A 142 -20.85 -14.55 13.50
N LEU A 143 -20.85 -13.76 14.58
CA LEU A 143 -21.88 -13.84 15.62
C LEU A 143 -23.28 -13.49 15.07
N GLY A 144 -23.38 -12.46 14.23
CA GLY A 144 -24.64 -12.11 13.57
C GLY A 144 -25.16 -13.22 12.66
N PHE A 145 -24.29 -13.85 11.88
CA PHE A 145 -24.65 -14.98 11.03
C PHE A 145 -25.13 -16.20 11.84
N VAL A 146 -24.43 -16.56 12.92
CA VAL A 146 -24.84 -17.65 13.81
C VAL A 146 -26.19 -17.37 14.45
N LEU A 147 -26.45 -16.13 14.87
CA LEU A 147 -27.74 -15.73 15.45
C LEU A 147 -28.89 -15.84 14.45
N ILE A 148 -28.68 -15.38 13.21
CA ILE A 148 -29.68 -15.49 12.13
C ILE A 148 -29.95 -16.96 11.82
N LEU A 149 -28.92 -17.79 11.75
CA LEU A 149 -29.06 -19.23 11.50
C LEU A 149 -29.85 -19.92 12.62
N ALA A 150 -29.57 -19.59 13.89
CA ALA A 150 -30.29 -20.12 15.04
C ALA A 150 -31.78 -19.71 15.02
N LEU A 151 -32.08 -18.44 14.69
CA LEU A 151 -33.46 -17.97 14.56
C LEU A 151 -34.21 -18.66 13.42
N ALA A 152 -33.55 -18.88 12.28
CA ALA A 152 -34.14 -19.60 11.16
C ALA A 152 -34.47 -21.05 11.52
N LEU A 153 -33.55 -21.76 12.19
CA LEU A 153 -33.78 -23.13 12.66
C LEU A 153 -34.90 -23.19 13.69
N LEU A 154 -34.94 -22.23 14.63
CA LEU A 154 -36.00 -22.14 15.63
C LEU A 154 -37.37 -21.91 14.98
N ALA A 155 -37.44 -21.04 13.96
CA ALA A 155 -38.68 -20.78 13.23
C ALA A 155 -39.17 -22.03 12.49
N VAL A 156 -38.28 -22.76 11.81
CA VAL A 156 -38.62 -24.03 11.15
C VAL A 156 -39.11 -25.05 12.18
N TYR A 157 -38.41 -25.19 13.30
CA TYR A 157 -38.79 -26.10 14.38
C TYR A 157 -40.17 -25.77 14.97
N LEU A 158 -40.47 -24.49 15.20
CA LEU A 158 -41.78 -24.04 15.68
C LEU A 158 -42.91 -24.30 14.67
N VAL A 159 -42.64 -24.23 13.37
CA VAL A 159 -43.64 -24.55 12.35
C VAL A 159 -43.90 -26.05 12.29
N GLU A 160 -42.85 -26.88 12.33
CA GLU A 160 -42.99 -28.34 12.25
C GLU A 160 -43.55 -28.96 13.53
N GLN A 161 -43.08 -28.50 14.70
CA GLN A 161 -43.42 -29.06 16.01
C GLN A 161 -44.46 -28.24 16.77
N GLY A 162 -44.84 -27.07 16.26
CA GLY A 162 -45.85 -26.19 16.86
C GLY A 162 -47.18 -26.88 17.15
N PRO A 163 -47.74 -27.68 16.24
CA PRO A 163 -48.98 -28.41 16.51
C PRO A 163 -48.83 -29.42 17.66
N ALA A 164 -47.69 -30.14 17.73
CA ALA A 164 -47.41 -31.12 18.77
C ALA A 164 -47.15 -30.47 20.14
N LEU A 165 -46.45 -29.34 20.16
CA LEU A 165 -46.23 -28.53 21.37
C LEU A 165 -47.53 -27.91 21.87
N TRP A 166 -48.40 -27.46 20.96
CA TRP A 166 -49.70 -26.91 21.29
C TRP A 166 -50.63 -27.98 21.89
N THR A 167 -50.66 -29.18 21.32
CA THR A 167 -51.43 -30.29 21.88
C THR A 167 -50.92 -30.71 23.26
N LEU A 168 -49.60 -30.75 23.48
CA LEU A 168 -49.01 -31.02 24.80
C LEU A 168 -49.37 -29.95 25.84
N LEU A 169 -49.37 -28.67 25.42
CA LEU A 169 -49.79 -27.56 26.28
C LEU A 169 -51.27 -27.65 26.63
N GLN A 170 -52.14 -27.99 25.67
CA GLN A 170 -53.56 -28.21 25.91
C GLN A 170 -53.81 -29.41 26.84
N ASP A 171 -53.07 -30.50 26.68
CA ASP A 171 -53.15 -31.69 27.54
C ASP A 171 -52.67 -31.38 28.97
N MET A 172 -51.58 -30.62 29.14
CA MET A 172 -51.14 -30.21 30.49
C MET A 172 -52.14 -29.25 31.16
N LEU A 173 -52.64 -28.25 30.44
CA LEU A 173 -53.61 -27.28 30.96
C LEU A 173 -54.94 -27.95 31.32
N SER A 174 -55.38 -28.93 30.53
CA SER A 174 -56.60 -29.69 30.84
C SER A 174 -56.41 -30.68 32.01
N SER A 175 -55.20 -31.18 32.26
CA SER A 175 -54.91 -32.02 33.44
C SER A 175 -54.83 -31.24 34.76
N ILE A 176 -54.51 -29.94 34.70
CA ILE A 176 -54.45 -29.04 35.87
C ILE A 176 -55.83 -28.51 36.28
N GLY A 177 -56.83 -28.60 35.40
CA GLY A 177 -58.20 -28.17 35.64
C GLY A 177 -59.17 -29.25 36.16
N ARG A 178 -58.69 -30.47 36.41
CA ARG A 178 -59.44 -31.54 37.10
C ARG A 178 -58.87 -31.77 38.50
#